data_AF-A0A4P9WTD4-F1
#
_entry.id   AF-A0A4P9WTD4-F1
#
_cell.length_a   1.000
_cell.length_b   1.000
_cell.length_c   1.000
_cell.angle_alpha   90.00
_cell.angle_beta   90.00
_cell.angle_gamma   90.00
#
_symmetry.space_group_name_H-M   'P 1'
#
loop_
_entity.id
_entity.type
_entity.pdbx_description
1 polymer ?
#
loop_
_entity_poly.entity_id
_entity_poly.type
_entity_poly.pdbx_seq_one_letter_code
_entity_poly.pdbx_strand_id
1 'polypeptide(L)'
;TSFADDYKLLFIIADGMVTGSGETRSTPEILLSMIELDENWSSAPIPMPYLAVAEGAARENMAKVYVGWYSAGEHSVPTIVVVKCGTPVEARDSAKPGNRGKRDSQLILMNWLSGIVSNKELCPLEYDLCQKVQYLLGVTPDKLEFVLAVDADTAVDPDSLPRMVASMVLDPAVIGLCGETRIANKRESWVTAIQVFEYYLSQNLSKAFESVFGNVTCLPGCFCMWRIYARREDGAAIPILCHPDIVSTYARTRVNTLHKKNLFMLGEDRFLTTLLLSTFPRRKLIYVPRAFCET
;
A
#
# COMPACT_ATOMS: atom_id res chain seq x y z
N THR A 1 6.37 13.19 18.50
CA THR A 1 5.92 12.07 19.34
C THR A 1 6.20 10.79 18.59
N SER A 2 7.05 9.92 19.12
CA SER A 2 7.25 8.58 18.55
C SER A 2 6.03 7.73 18.87
N PHE A 3 5.50 7.00 17.90
CA PHE A 3 4.48 5.98 18.15
C PHE A 3 5.17 4.71 18.65
N ALA A 4 4.58 4.06 19.65
CA ALA A 4 5.02 2.75 20.08
C ALA A 4 4.79 1.71 18.96
N ASP A 5 5.55 0.63 18.99
CA ASP A 5 5.62 -0.32 17.86
C ASP A 5 4.36 -1.18 17.73
N ASP A 6 3.62 -1.36 18.82
CA ASP A 6 2.29 -1.99 18.89
C ASP A 6 1.18 -1.18 18.21
N TYR A 7 1.40 0.11 17.93
CA TYR A 7 0.51 0.94 17.11
C TYR A 7 0.81 0.85 15.61
N LYS A 8 1.77 0.01 15.21
CA LYS A 8 2.21 -0.13 13.82
C LYS A 8 2.01 -1.58 13.37
N LEU A 9 1.74 -1.73 12.08
CA LEU A 9 1.70 -3.02 11.41
C LEU A 9 2.43 -2.87 10.09
N LEU A 10 3.48 -3.66 9.88
CA LEU A 10 4.07 -3.80 8.55
C LEU A 10 3.22 -4.76 7.73
N PHE A 11 2.62 -4.27 6.65
CA PHE A 11 1.79 -5.06 5.74
C PHE A 11 2.49 -5.17 4.40
N ILE A 12 3.16 -6.30 4.16
CA ILE A 12 4.01 -6.51 2.99
C ILE A 12 3.32 -7.48 2.05
N ILE A 13 3.24 -7.16 0.76
CA ILE A 13 2.70 -8.05 -0.27
C ILE A 13 3.78 -8.41 -1.27
N ALA A 14 4.15 -9.69 -1.34
CA ALA A 14 4.98 -10.22 -2.41
C ALA A 14 4.11 -10.57 -3.62
N ASP A 15 4.28 -9.83 -4.72
CA ASP A 15 3.50 -10.01 -5.95
C ASP A 15 3.99 -11.21 -6.79
N GLY A 16 3.66 -12.40 -6.31
CA GLY A 16 3.95 -13.66 -6.97
C GLY A 16 5.22 -14.33 -6.49
N MET A 17 5.41 -15.57 -6.92
CA MET A 17 6.65 -16.34 -6.70
C MET A 17 7.67 -15.96 -7.77
N VAL A 18 8.39 -14.85 -7.54
CA VAL A 18 9.35 -14.29 -8.51
C VAL A 18 10.76 -14.36 -7.94
N THR A 19 11.71 -14.80 -8.78
CA THR A 19 13.15 -14.74 -8.49
C THR A 19 13.79 -13.71 -9.42
N GLY A 20 14.55 -12.78 -8.84
CA GLY A 20 15.26 -11.75 -9.60
C GLY A 20 16.34 -12.33 -10.51
N SER A 21 16.67 -11.62 -11.59
CA SER A 21 17.78 -12.03 -12.45
C SER A 21 19.09 -11.99 -11.67
N GLY A 22 19.79 -13.12 -11.58
CA GLY A 22 21.04 -13.23 -10.81
C GLY A 22 20.84 -13.57 -9.33
N GLU A 23 19.60 -13.62 -8.86
CA GLU A 23 19.28 -14.02 -7.48
C GLU A 23 19.07 -15.54 -7.36
N THR A 24 19.44 -16.08 -6.21
CA THR A 24 19.25 -17.52 -5.89
C THR A 24 17.98 -17.79 -5.11
N ARG A 25 17.41 -16.75 -4.48
CA ARG A 25 16.23 -16.83 -3.61
C ARG A 25 15.09 -16.03 -4.21
N SER A 26 13.87 -16.53 -4.04
CA SER A 26 12.69 -15.80 -4.48
C SER A 26 12.43 -14.57 -3.59
N THR A 27 11.77 -13.53 -4.11
CA THR A 27 11.40 -12.34 -3.31
C THR A 27 10.64 -12.72 -2.03
N PRO A 28 9.65 -13.65 -2.06
CA PRO A 28 9.01 -14.13 -0.84
C PRO A 28 9.99 -14.76 0.16
N GLU A 29 10.95 -15.58 -0.29
CA GLU A 29 11.94 -16.18 0.61
C GLU A 29 12.80 -15.12 1.29
N ILE A 30 13.26 -14.11 0.54
CA ILE A 30 14.06 -13.01 1.08
C ILE A 30 13.26 -12.27 2.17
N LEU A 31 12.01 -11.90 1.88
CA LEU A 31 11.13 -11.24 2.85
C LEU A 31 10.92 -12.08 4.11
N LEU A 32 10.66 -13.39 3.95
CA LEU A 32 10.46 -14.29 5.09
C LEU A 32 11.72 -14.49 5.94
N SER A 33 12.92 -14.36 5.35
CA SER A 33 14.17 -14.39 6.14
C SER A 33 14.47 -13.10 6.88
N MET A 34 13.77 -12.01 6.58
CA MET A 34 13.95 -10.73 7.26
C MET A 34 13.07 -10.61 8.52
N ILE A 35 12.13 -11.54 8.73
CA ILE A 35 11.19 -11.50 9.85
C ILE A 35 11.33 -12.74 10.74
N GLU A 36 11.09 -12.55 12.02
CA GLU A 36 10.97 -13.62 13.01
C GLU A 36 9.54 -14.16 12.94
N LEU A 37 9.37 -15.34 12.33
CA LEU A 37 8.05 -15.98 12.19
C LEU A 37 7.49 -16.43 13.54
N ASP A 38 6.20 -16.24 13.75
CA ASP A 38 5.51 -16.71 14.96
C ASP A 38 5.38 -18.24 14.97
N GLU A 39 5.88 -18.89 16.02
CA GLU A 39 5.82 -20.34 16.21
C GLU A 39 4.39 -20.88 16.42
N ASN A 40 3.45 -20.04 16.88
CA ASN A 40 2.04 -20.41 17.04
C ASN A 40 1.32 -20.55 15.70
N TRP A 41 1.93 -20.09 14.61
CA TRP A 41 1.38 -20.19 13.27
C TRP A 41 2.23 -21.10 12.39
N SER A 42 1.58 -21.77 11.43
CA SER A 42 2.30 -22.63 10.49
C SER A 42 3.31 -21.82 9.66
N SER A 43 4.55 -22.30 9.61
CA SER A 43 5.59 -21.81 8.68
C SER A 43 5.28 -22.16 7.22
N ALA A 44 4.27 -22.98 6.96
CA ALA A 44 3.74 -23.29 5.64
C ALA A 44 2.20 -23.09 5.64
N PRO A 45 1.72 -21.83 5.63
CA PRO A 45 0.30 -21.52 5.64
C PRO A 45 -0.39 -22.01 4.36
N ILE A 46 -1.66 -22.36 4.50
CA ILE A 46 -2.51 -22.82 3.41
C ILE A 46 -2.79 -21.63 2.46
N PRO A 47 -2.65 -21.80 1.13
CA PRO A 47 -3.07 -20.79 0.17
C PRO A 47 -4.57 -20.49 0.28
N MET A 48 -4.92 -19.24 0.53
CA MET A 48 -6.30 -18.77 0.59
C MET A 48 -6.70 -18.10 -0.74
N PRO A 49 -7.86 -18.48 -1.34
CA PRO A 49 -8.30 -17.91 -2.60
C PRO A 49 -8.81 -16.48 -2.47
N TYR A 50 -8.60 -15.69 -3.52
CA TYR A 50 -9.18 -14.36 -3.71
C TYR A 50 -9.37 -14.07 -5.20
N LEU A 51 -10.14 -13.01 -5.51
CA LEU A 51 -10.35 -12.54 -6.88
C LEU A 51 -9.36 -11.42 -7.22
N ALA A 52 -8.49 -11.69 -8.19
CA ALA A 52 -7.47 -10.77 -8.68
C ALA A 52 -7.98 -9.86 -9.82
N VAL A 53 -7.24 -8.78 -10.07
CA VAL A 53 -7.46 -7.83 -11.17
C VAL A 53 -6.86 -8.37 -12.46
N ALA A 54 -7.51 -9.39 -13.03
CA ALA A 54 -7.14 -9.99 -14.29
C ALA A 54 -8.36 -10.46 -15.09
N GLU A 55 -8.11 -10.92 -16.32
CA GLU A 55 -9.13 -11.46 -17.21
C GLU A 55 -9.01 -12.99 -17.32
N GLY A 56 -10.14 -13.66 -17.56
CA GLY A 56 -10.18 -15.13 -17.72
C GLY A 56 -9.73 -15.88 -16.47
N ALA A 57 -9.02 -17.00 -16.66
CA ALA A 57 -8.55 -17.87 -15.59
C ALA A 57 -7.60 -17.16 -14.61
N ALA A 58 -6.87 -16.14 -15.06
CA ALA A 58 -5.93 -15.38 -14.23
C ALA A 58 -6.64 -14.54 -13.15
N ARG A 59 -7.97 -14.39 -13.22
CA ARG A 59 -8.79 -13.72 -12.20
C ARG A 59 -8.84 -14.51 -10.89
N GLU A 60 -8.72 -15.83 -10.95
CA GLU A 60 -8.58 -16.65 -9.75
C GLU A 60 -7.12 -16.65 -9.31
N ASN A 61 -6.87 -16.28 -8.06
CA ASN A 61 -5.54 -16.29 -7.48
C ASN A 61 -5.61 -16.78 -6.03
N MET A 62 -4.47 -17.18 -5.48
CA MET A 62 -4.35 -17.57 -4.08
C MET A 62 -3.15 -16.86 -3.46
N ALA A 63 -3.25 -16.60 -2.16
CA ALA A 63 -2.15 -16.03 -1.41
C ALA A 63 -1.99 -16.74 -0.06
N LYS A 64 -0.74 -16.79 0.40
CA LYS A 64 -0.33 -17.31 1.70
C LYS A 64 -0.05 -16.14 2.63
N VAL A 65 -0.59 -16.15 3.84
CA VAL A 65 -0.35 -15.09 4.81
C VAL A 65 0.54 -15.62 5.93
N TYR A 66 1.69 -14.98 6.10
CA TYR A 66 2.65 -15.25 7.18
C TYR A 66 2.59 -14.13 8.21
N VAL A 67 2.83 -14.47 9.46
CA VAL A 67 2.84 -13.55 10.59
C VAL A 67 4.16 -13.67 11.35
N GLY A 68 4.62 -12.55 11.90
CA GLY A 68 5.85 -12.50 12.66
C GLY A 68 6.18 -11.08 13.10
N TRP A 69 7.44 -10.87 13.45
CA TRP A 69 7.95 -9.58 13.87
C TRP A 69 9.18 -9.19 13.05
N TYR A 70 9.24 -7.92 12.66
CA TYR A 70 10.43 -7.33 12.09
C TYR A 70 11.18 -6.59 13.19
N SER A 71 12.37 -7.06 13.52
CA SER A 71 13.22 -6.51 14.57
C SER A 71 14.32 -5.65 13.98
N ALA A 72 14.42 -4.39 14.41
CA ALA A 72 15.47 -3.45 14.01
C ALA A 72 15.98 -2.67 15.22
N GLY A 73 17.15 -3.06 15.73
CA GLY A 73 17.69 -2.50 16.97
C GLY A 73 16.81 -2.85 18.16
N GLU A 74 16.32 -1.84 18.88
CA GLU A 74 15.40 -2.01 20.02
C GLU A 74 13.92 -2.07 19.60
N HIS A 75 13.63 -1.85 18.32
CA HIS A 75 12.26 -1.84 17.79
C HIS A 75 11.86 -3.22 17.27
N SER A 76 10.63 -3.62 17.58
CA SER A 76 10.03 -4.85 17.07
C SER A 76 8.60 -4.58 16.63
N VAL A 77 8.35 -4.63 15.32
CA VAL A 77 7.06 -4.24 14.73
C VAL A 77 6.32 -5.49 14.25
N PRO A 78 5.05 -5.70 14.66
CA PRO A 78 4.22 -6.75 14.12
C PRO A 78 4.17 -6.68 12.58
N THR A 79 4.36 -7.82 11.93
CA THR A 79 4.53 -7.89 10.48
C THR A 79 3.68 -8.99 9.87
N ILE A 80 2.99 -8.66 8.78
CA ILE A 80 2.27 -9.59 7.92
C ILE A 80 2.92 -9.59 6.55
N VAL A 81 3.19 -10.78 6.04
CA VAL A 81 3.66 -10.99 4.66
C VAL A 81 2.61 -11.80 3.90
N VAL A 82 1.99 -11.16 2.90
CA VAL A 82 1.06 -11.78 1.97
C VAL A 82 1.82 -12.18 0.72
N VAL A 83 1.96 -13.48 0.48
CA VAL A 83 2.67 -14.02 -0.68
C VAL A 83 1.65 -14.54 -1.69
N LYS A 84 1.49 -13.86 -2.81
CA LYS A 84 0.66 -14.38 -3.91
C LYS A 84 1.37 -15.59 -4.53
N CYS A 85 0.64 -16.68 -4.72
CA CYS A 85 1.22 -17.93 -5.21
C CYS A 85 0.54 -18.52 -6.44
N GLY A 86 -0.53 -17.89 -6.96
CA GLY A 86 -1.28 -18.44 -8.09
C GLY A 86 -2.17 -19.60 -7.66
N THR A 87 -2.99 -20.05 -8.60
CA THR A 87 -3.73 -21.31 -8.44
C THR A 87 -2.77 -22.51 -8.49
N PRO A 88 -3.17 -23.72 -8.06
CA PRO A 88 -2.33 -24.91 -8.17
C PRO A 88 -1.91 -25.24 -9.61
N VAL A 89 -2.68 -24.80 -10.61
CA VAL A 89 -2.33 -24.93 -12.03
C VAL A 89 -1.23 -23.94 -12.39
N GLU A 90 -1.40 -22.65 -12.05
CA GLU A 90 -0.38 -21.63 -12.31
C GLU A 90 0.94 -21.92 -11.60
N ALA A 91 0.89 -22.47 -10.39
CA ALA A 91 2.08 -22.84 -9.64
C ALA A 91 2.96 -23.89 -10.36
N ARG A 92 2.38 -24.68 -11.28
CA ARG A 92 3.12 -25.65 -12.10
C ARG A 92 3.55 -25.08 -13.44
N ASP A 93 2.68 -24.27 -14.06
CA ASP A 93 2.78 -23.96 -15.48
C ASP A 93 3.25 -22.52 -15.77
N SER A 94 3.29 -21.65 -14.77
CA SER A 94 3.71 -20.24 -14.92
C SER A 94 5.12 -20.00 -14.41
N ALA A 95 5.90 -19.20 -15.14
CA ALA A 95 7.21 -18.72 -14.69
C ALA A 95 7.11 -17.69 -13.55
N LYS A 96 5.94 -17.07 -13.35
CA LYS A 96 5.69 -16.09 -12.27
C LYS A 96 4.30 -16.33 -11.65
N PRO A 97 4.10 -17.44 -10.91
CA PRO A 97 2.81 -17.79 -10.34
C PRO A 97 2.25 -16.67 -9.45
N GLY A 98 0.96 -16.34 -9.64
CA GLY A 98 0.26 -15.34 -8.81
C GLY A 98 0.63 -13.88 -9.01
N ASN A 99 1.60 -13.55 -9.87
CA ASN A 99 1.98 -12.16 -10.17
C ASN A 99 0.86 -11.45 -10.95
N ARG A 100 0.42 -10.29 -10.45
CA ARG A 100 -0.68 -9.49 -11.04
C ARG A 100 -0.44 -7.98 -11.03
N GLY A 101 0.73 -7.54 -10.58
CA GLY A 101 1.13 -6.15 -10.52
C GLY A 101 0.73 -5.44 -9.22
N LYS A 102 1.28 -4.23 -9.07
CA LYS A 102 1.12 -3.38 -7.88
C LYS A 102 -0.35 -3.03 -7.60
N ARG A 103 -1.12 -2.66 -8.62
CA ARG A 103 -2.57 -2.41 -8.49
C ARG A 103 -3.35 -3.58 -7.86
N ASP A 104 -3.07 -4.82 -8.26
CA ASP A 104 -3.72 -6.00 -7.66
C ASP A 104 -3.33 -6.15 -6.18
N SER A 105 -2.05 -5.92 -5.85
CA SER A 105 -1.57 -5.93 -4.45
C SER A 105 -2.29 -4.86 -3.62
N GLN A 106 -2.40 -3.64 -4.13
CA GLN A 106 -3.14 -2.57 -3.45
C GLN A 106 -4.61 -2.96 -3.22
N LEU A 107 -5.23 -3.65 -4.18
CA LEU A 107 -6.63 -4.08 -4.06
C LEU A 107 -6.84 -5.21 -3.06
N ILE A 108 -5.85 -6.05 -2.76
CA ILE A 108 -5.94 -6.99 -1.62
C ILE A 108 -6.17 -6.19 -0.33
N LEU A 109 -5.33 -5.18 -0.08
CA LEU A 109 -5.45 -4.31 1.10
C LEU A 109 -6.78 -3.53 1.08
N MET A 110 -7.13 -2.91 -0.04
CA MET A 110 -8.32 -2.06 -0.13
C MET A 110 -9.62 -2.85 -0.01
N ASN A 111 -9.73 -4.04 -0.62
CA ASN A 111 -10.91 -4.90 -0.50
C ASN A 111 -11.08 -5.40 0.94
N TRP A 112 -10.00 -5.88 1.55
CA TRP A 112 -9.99 -6.31 2.96
C TRP A 112 -10.48 -5.20 3.90
N LEU A 113 -9.89 -4.00 3.79
CA LEU A 113 -10.31 -2.83 4.58
C LEU A 113 -11.76 -2.40 4.26
N SER A 114 -12.20 -2.52 3.00
CA SER A 114 -13.58 -2.21 2.60
C SER A 114 -14.56 -3.17 3.25
N GLY A 115 -14.23 -4.46 3.28
CA GLY A 115 -15.01 -5.51 3.92
C GLY A 115 -15.18 -5.28 5.41
N ILE A 116 -14.08 -4.93 6.10
CA ILE A 116 -14.09 -4.61 7.53
C ILE A 116 -14.94 -3.36 7.82
N VAL A 117 -14.62 -2.23 7.17
CA VAL A 117 -15.27 -0.94 7.47
C VAL A 117 -16.76 -0.96 7.08
N SER A 118 -17.12 -1.68 6.02
CA SER A 118 -18.50 -1.78 5.54
C SER A 118 -19.27 -2.97 6.10
N ASN A 119 -18.66 -3.77 6.98
CA ASN A 119 -19.22 -5.01 7.53
C ASN A 119 -19.82 -5.95 6.45
N LYS A 120 -19.04 -6.23 5.41
CA LYS A 120 -19.42 -7.14 4.31
C LYS A 120 -18.87 -8.54 4.54
N GLU A 121 -19.40 -9.49 3.77
CA GLU A 121 -18.83 -10.83 3.68
C GLU A 121 -17.38 -10.76 3.20
N LEU A 122 -16.49 -11.45 3.92
CA LEU A 122 -15.07 -11.53 3.62
C LEU A 122 -14.78 -12.81 2.84
N CYS A 123 -13.94 -12.72 1.82
CA CYS A 123 -13.41 -13.91 1.16
C CYS A 123 -12.41 -14.65 2.08
N PRO A 124 -12.03 -15.90 1.74
CA PRO A 124 -11.13 -16.69 2.60
C PRO A 124 -9.80 -15.99 2.93
N LEU A 125 -9.18 -15.30 1.97
CA LEU A 125 -7.94 -14.54 2.23
C LEU A 125 -8.17 -13.38 3.20
N GLU A 126 -9.25 -12.62 3.02
CA GLU A 126 -9.60 -11.48 3.89
C GLU A 126 -9.93 -11.93 5.31
N TYR A 127 -10.59 -13.08 5.46
CA TYR A 127 -10.88 -13.67 6.75
C TYR A 127 -9.60 -14.12 7.49
N ASP A 128 -8.68 -14.79 6.78
CA ASP A 128 -7.38 -15.20 7.31
C ASP A 128 -6.54 -13.98 7.75
N LEU A 129 -6.57 -12.89 6.97
CA LEU A 129 -5.96 -11.60 7.34
C LEU A 129 -6.57 -11.03 8.62
N CYS A 130 -7.90 -11.01 8.74
CA CYS A 130 -8.56 -10.51 9.96
C CYS A 130 -8.12 -11.24 11.22
N GLN A 131 -8.09 -12.57 11.19
CA GLN A 131 -7.68 -13.39 12.34
C GLN A 131 -6.23 -13.10 12.75
N LYS A 132 -5.33 -13.04 11.76
CA LYS A 132 -3.90 -12.81 11.97
C LYS A 132 -3.58 -11.40 12.45
N VAL A 133 -4.22 -10.38 11.89
CA VAL A 133 -4.07 -8.99 12.36
C VAL A 133 -4.59 -8.84 13.77
N GLN A 134 -5.76 -9.42 14.08
CA GLN A 134 -6.33 -9.35 15.43
C GLN A 134 -5.43 -10.04 16.46
N TYR A 135 -4.83 -11.18 16.09
CA TYR A 135 -3.87 -11.87 16.93
C TYR A 135 -2.61 -11.01 17.17
N LEU A 136 -2.02 -10.42 16.13
CA LEU A 136 -0.78 -9.64 16.22
C LEU A 136 -0.95 -8.33 17.00
N LEU A 137 -2.05 -7.61 16.78
CA LEU A 137 -2.26 -6.28 17.37
C LEU A 137 -3.09 -6.31 18.66
N GLY A 138 -3.73 -7.44 19.00
CA GLY A 138 -4.67 -7.54 20.13
C GLY A 138 -5.95 -6.71 19.97
N VAL A 139 -6.13 -6.05 18.82
CA VAL A 139 -7.30 -5.23 18.48
C VAL A 139 -7.86 -5.63 17.13
N THR A 140 -9.14 -5.34 16.92
CA THR A 140 -9.78 -5.60 15.64
C THR A 140 -9.25 -4.66 14.55
N PRO A 141 -9.13 -5.11 13.28
CA PRO A 141 -8.54 -4.31 12.20
C PRO A 141 -9.24 -2.97 11.89
N ASP A 142 -10.49 -2.78 12.32
CA ASP A 142 -11.23 -1.50 12.20
C ASP A 142 -10.60 -0.36 13.03
N LYS A 143 -9.68 -0.68 13.94
CA LYS A 143 -8.91 0.33 14.69
C LYS A 143 -7.76 0.95 13.89
N LEU A 144 -7.39 0.37 12.74
CA LEU A 144 -6.39 0.97 11.86
C LEU A 144 -6.98 2.20 11.16
N GLU A 145 -6.33 3.37 11.34
CA GLU A 145 -6.85 4.65 10.82
C GLU A 145 -6.16 5.12 9.53
N PHE A 146 -4.89 4.76 9.36
CA PHE A 146 -4.03 5.24 8.27
C PHE A 146 -3.27 4.11 7.59
N VAL A 147 -3.04 4.26 6.29
CA VAL A 147 -2.11 3.43 5.50
C VAL A 147 -1.01 4.34 4.99
N LEU A 148 0.25 4.03 5.33
CA LEU A 148 1.42 4.62 4.70
C LEU A 148 1.94 3.62 3.65
N ALA A 149 1.98 4.02 2.37
CA ALA A 149 2.66 3.27 1.32
C ALA A 149 4.09 3.76 1.16
N VAL A 150 4.99 2.78 1.05
CA VAL A 150 6.42 2.94 0.85
C VAL A 150 6.87 1.95 -0.22
N ASP A 151 7.62 2.40 -1.22
CA ASP A 151 8.22 1.49 -2.20
C ASP A 151 9.43 0.77 -1.57
N ALA A 152 9.79 -0.42 -2.09
CA ALA A 152 10.80 -1.28 -1.46
C ALA A 152 12.23 -0.70 -1.49
N ASP A 153 12.49 0.26 -2.37
CA ASP A 153 13.75 0.98 -2.55
C ASP A 153 13.76 2.36 -1.87
N THR A 154 12.74 2.67 -1.07
CA THR A 154 12.60 3.98 -0.41
C THR A 154 13.05 3.94 1.05
N ALA A 155 14.00 4.80 1.41
CA ALA A 155 14.43 5.05 2.79
C ALA A 155 13.66 6.22 3.39
N VAL A 156 12.84 5.97 4.42
CA VAL A 156 12.00 7.00 5.06
C VAL A 156 12.73 7.64 6.25
N ASP A 157 12.73 8.98 6.32
CA ASP A 157 13.27 9.70 7.48
C ASP A 157 12.53 9.33 8.78
N PRO A 158 13.22 9.10 9.92
CA PRO A 158 12.57 8.64 11.14
C PRO A 158 11.44 9.55 11.65
N ASP A 159 11.52 10.87 11.39
CA ASP A 159 10.49 11.81 11.82
C ASP A 159 9.33 11.94 10.82
N SER A 160 9.43 11.33 9.64
CA SER A 160 8.43 11.46 8.58
C SER A 160 7.07 10.87 8.97
N LEU A 161 7.04 9.63 9.44
CA LEU A 161 5.80 8.98 9.89
C LEU A 161 5.04 9.83 10.92
N PRO A 162 5.66 10.28 12.04
CA PRO A 162 4.94 11.10 13.01
C PRO A 162 4.51 12.46 12.47
N ARG A 163 5.28 13.10 11.58
CA ARG A 163 4.88 14.35 10.93
C ARG A 163 3.65 14.16 10.02
N MET A 164 3.59 13.05 9.29
CA MET A 164 2.46 12.70 8.43
C MET A 164 1.20 12.41 9.24
N VAL A 165 1.30 11.57 10.28
CA VAL A 165 0.16 11.27 11.16
C VAL A 165 -0.33 12.54 11.86
N ALA A 166 0.57 13.39 12.37
CA ALA A 166 0.18 14.66 12.99
C ALA A 166 -0.61 15.56 12.03
N SER A 167 -0.23 15.60 10.75
CA SER A 167 -0.94 16.37 9.72
C SER A 167 -2.35 15.81 9.44
N MET A 168 -2.49 14.49 9.41
CA MET A 168 -3.79 13.81 9.29
C MET A 168 -4.70 14.04 10.49
N VAL A 169 -4.14 14.03 11.71
CA VAL A 169 -4.93 14.20 12.95
C VAL A 169 -5.36 15.66 13.11
N LEU A 170 -4.49 16.61 12.78
CA LEU A 170 -4.77 18.04 12.93
C LEU A 170 -5.92 18.53 12.04
N ASP A 171 -6.04 17.99 10.82
CA ASP A 171 -7.11 18.33 9.89
C ASP A 171 -7.88 17.08 9.42
N PRO A 172 -9.06 16.79 10.02
CA PRO A 172 -9.92 15.69 9.62
C PRO A 172 -10.44 15.77 8.17
N ALA A 173 -10.35 16.93 7.51
CA ALA A 173 -10.68 17.04 6.09
C ALA A 173 -9.60 16.42 5.19
N VAL A 174 -8.37 16.23 5.68
CA VAL A 174 -7.29 15.57 4.95
C VAL A 174 -7.55 14.06 4.89
N ILE A 175 -7.66 13.55 3.67
CA ILE A 175 -7.89 12.13 3.37
C ILE A 175 -6.67 11.44 2.76
N GLY A 176 -5.70 12.21 2.28
CA GLY A 176 -4.47 11.71 1.72
C GLY A 176 -3.39 12.80 1.75
N LEU A 177 -2.15 12.39 1.90
CA LEU A 177 -1.01 13.29 1.85
C LEU A 177 0.25 12.58 1.34
N CYS A 178 1.22 13.35 0.87
CA CYS A 178 2.55 12.84 0.54
C CYS A 178 3.64 13.74 1.11
N GLY A 179 4.82 13.18 1.31
CA GLY A 179 6.02 13.94 1.66
C GLY A 179 6.92 14.18 0.46
N GLU A 180 8.08 14.78 0.72
CA GLU A 180 9.11 15.04 -0.27
C GLU A 180 9.92 13.76 -0.58
N THR A 181 9.90 13.34 -1.84
CA THR A 181 10.81 12.29 -2.33
C THR A 181 12.08 12.92 -2.85
N ARG A 182 13.22 12.60 -2.24
CA ARG A 182 14.54 13.11 -2.61
C ARG A 182 15.35 12.02 -3.30
N ILE A 183 16.19 12.41 -4.24
CA ILE A 183 17.12 11.50 -4.91
C ILE A 183 18.33 11.27 -4.00
N ALA A 184 18.75 10.04 -3.75
CA ALA A 184 19.93 9.75 -2.93
C ALA A 184 21.24 10.04 -3.68
N ASN A 185 21.33 9.67 -4.96
CA ASN A 185 22.56 9.72 -5.77
C ASN A 185 22.75 11.04 -6.57
N LYS A 186 22.35 12.17 -5.99
CA LYS A 186 22.28 13.52 -6.63
C LYS A 186 23.54 13.99 -7.37
N ARG A 187 24.71 13.45 -7.03
CA ARG A 187 26.03 13.89 -7.52
C ARG A 187 26.81 12.80 -8.24
N GLU A 188 26.21 11.63 -8.46
CA GLU A 188 26.89 10.49 -9.09
C GLU A 188 27.20 10.77 -10.57
N SER A 189 26.33 11.51 -11.26
CA SER A 189 26.54 11.89 -12.66
C SER A 189 25.89 13.23 -12.99
N TRP A 190 26.26 13.80 -14.14
CA TRP A 190 25.58 14.99 -14.66
C TRP A 190 24.10 14.73 -14.96
N VAL A 191 23.72 13.50 -15.28
CA VAL A 191 22.32 13.10 -15.52
C VAL A 191 21.53 13.11 -14.20
N THR A 192 22.06 12.50 -13.14
CA THR A 192 21.39 12.48 -11.84
C THR A 192 21.33 13.88 -11.22
N ALA A 193 22.32 14.74 -11.49
CA ALA A 193 22.26 16.16 -11.11
C ALA A 193 21.12 16.94 -11.79
N ILE A 194 20.84 16.67 -13.08
CA ILE A 194 19.68 17.26 -13.78
C ILE A 194 18.37 16.70 -13.21
N GLN A 195 18.33 15.40 -12.92
CA GLN A 195 17.16 14.73 -12.36
C GLN A 195 16.71 15.35 -11.02
N VAL A 196 17.66 15.84 -10.21
CA VAL A 196 17.34 16.58 -8.97
C VAL A 196 16.48 17.80 -9.25
N PHE A 197 16.75 18.54 -10.32
CA PHE A 197 15.97 19.72 -10.68
C PHE A 197 14.56 19.33 -11.16
N GLU A 198 14.45 18.28 -11.98
CA GLU A 198 13.16 17.75 -12.44
C GLU A 198 12.30 17.27 -11.25
N TYR A 199 12.89 16.52 -10.32
CA TYR A 199 12.21 16.06 -9.12
C TYR A 199 11.80 17.23 -8.23
N TYR A 200 12.67 18.23 -8.06
CA TYR A 200 12.33 19.40 -7.27
C TYR A 200 11.13 20.16 -7.85
N LEU A 201 11.10 20.38 -9.17
CA LEU A 201 9.96 21.04 -9.82
C LEU A 201 8.67 20.22 -9.73
N SER A 202 8.73 18.93 -10.08
CA SER A 202 7.54 18.08 -10.21
C SER A 202 7.03 17.51 -8.88
N GLN A 203 7.94 17.09 -8.00
CA GLN A 203 7.60 16.38 -6.76
C GLN A 203 7.56 17.27 -5.52
N ASN A 204 8.16 18.46 -5.57
CA ASN A 204 8.16 19.43 -4.47
C ASN A 204 7.36 20.69 -4.85
N LEU A 205 7.83 21.51 -5.79
CA LEU A 205 7.24 22.83 -6.07
C LEU A 205 5.78 22.75 -6.56
N SER A 206 5.50 21.91 -7.56
CA SER A 206 4.14 21.73 -8.08
C SER A 206 3.19 21.21 -7.01
N LYS A 207 3.62 20.24 -6.18
CA LYS A 207 2.78 19.69 -5.11
C LYS A 207 2.55 20.69 -3.98
N ALA A 208 3.56 21.48 -3.64
CA ALA A 208 3.41 22.56 -2.68
C ALA A 208 2.37 23.57 -3.15
N PHE A 209 2.40 23.94 -4.44
CA PHE A 209 1.39 24.80 -5.05
C PHE A 209 -0.01 24.18 -5.02
N GLU A 210 -0.17 22.94 -5.49
CA GLU A 210 -1.46 22.23 -5.46
C GLU A 210 -2.02 22.07 -4.04
N SER A 211 -1.14 21.86 -3.06
CA SER A 211 -1.49 21.72 -1.66
C SER A 211 -2.05 23.00 -1.04
N VAL A 212 -1.74 24.19 -1.58
CA VAL A 212 -2.39 25.45 -1.16
C VAL A 212 -3.90 25.38 -1.37
N PHE A 213 -4.34 24.67 -2.42
CA PHE A 213 -5.75 24.46 -2.73
C PHE A 213 -6.31 23.18 -2.11
N GLY A 214 -5.48 22.40 -1.39
CA GLY A 214 -5.86 21.10 -0.84
C GLY A 214 -6.19 20.05 -1.91
N ASN A 215 -5.69 20.21 -3.13
CA ASN A 215 -6.03 19.36 -4.27
C ASN A 215 -4.76 18.85 -4.97
N VAL A 216 -3.85 18.23 -4.21
CA VAL A 216 -2.70 17.53 -4.82
C VAL A 216 -3.20 16.48 -5.79
N THR A 217 -2.83 16.61 -7.05
CA THR A 217 -3.42 15.82 -8.16
C THR A 217 -2.77 14.45 -8.32
N CYS A 218 -1.62 14.24 -7.68
CA CYS A 218 -0.89 12.98 -7.69
C CYS A 218 -0.15 12.76 -6.37
N LEU A 219 -0.64 11.81 -5.56
CA LEU A 219 0.10 11.28 -4.42
C LEU A 219 1.00 10.14 -4.93
N PRO A 220 2.34 10.24 -4.86
CA PRO A 220 3.24 9.22 -5.35
C PRO A 220 3.18 7.97 -4.48
N GLY A 221 3.09 6.78 -5.08
CA GLY A 221 2.97 5.52 -4.34
C GLY A 221 4.20 5.18 -3.51
N CYS A 222 5.36 5.76 -3.80
CA CYS A 222 6.60 5.53 -3.06
C CYS A 222 6.61 6.11 -1.65
N PHE A 223 5.83 7.16 -1.38
CA PHE A 223 5.83 7.81 -0.07
C PHE A 223 4.59 8.69 0.14
N CYS A 224 3.47 8.03 0.42
CA CYS A 224 2.20 8.71 0.68
C CYS A 224 1.36 7.98 1.73
N MET A 225 0.52 8.73 2.41
CA MET A 225 -0.36 8.24 3.45
C MET A 225 -1.81 8.54 3.11
N TRP A 226 -2.69 7.57 3.32
CA TRP A 226 -4.13 7.72 3.15
C TRP A 226 -4.87 7.40 4.43
N ARG A 227 -6.02 8.04 4.58
CA ARG A 227 -6.99 7.73 5.62
C ARG A 227 -7.83 6.53 5.18
N ILE A 228 -7.97 5.53 6.05
CA ILE A 228 -8.78 4.34 5.78
C ILE A 228 -10.26 4.71 5.82
N TYR A 229 -10.69 5.38 6.90
CA TYR A 229 -12.06 5.84 7.10
C TYR A 229 -12.10 7.19 7.81
N ALA A 230 -13.17 7.94 7.61
CA ALA A 230 -13.51 9.14 8.37
C ALA A 230 -14.69 8.85 9.28
N ARG A 231 -14.77 9.50 10.45
CA ARG A 231 -15.95 9.40 11.31
C ARG A 231 -16.92 10.54 11.02
N ARG A 232 -18.20 10.21 10.94
CA ARG A 232 -19.30 11.18 10.97
C ARG A 232 -19.57 11.65 12.40
N GLU A 233 -20.34 12.72 12.52
CA GLU A 233 -20.82 13.23 13.81
C GLU A 233 -21.64 12.20 14.60
N ASP A 234 -22.36 11.31 13.89
CA ASP A 234 -23.12 10.20 14.47
C ASP A 234 -22.25 8.98 14.87
N GLY A 235 -20.93 9.06 14.68
CA GLY A 235 -19.99 8.00 15.00
C GLY A 235 -19.83 6.93 13.91
N ALA A 236 -20.61 6.95 12.84
CA ALA A 236 -20.48 5.99 11.75
C ALA A 236 -19.17 6.21 10.96
N ALA A 237 -18.49 5.11 10.64
CA ALA A 237 -17.30 5.13 9.79
C ALA A 237 -17.71 5.24 8.32
N ILE A 238 -17.20 6.26 7.63
CA ILE A 238 -17.26 6.39 6.17
C ILE A 238 -15.93 5.87 5.62
N PRO A 239 -15.92 4.80 4.81
CA PRO A 239 -14.70 4.35 4.16
C PRO A 239 -14.21 5.42 3.18
N ILE A 240 -12.90 5.70 3.20
CA ILE A 240 -12.24 6.71 2.38
C ILE A 240 -11.39 6.02 1.32
N LEU A 241 -10.20 5.52 1.69
CA LEU A 241 -9.36 4.76 0.75
C LEU A 241 -10.08 3.52 0.21
N CYS A 242 -10.84 2.84 1.07
CA CYS A 242 -11.55 1.61 0.76
C CYS A 242 -13.03 1.84 0.39
N HIS A 243 -13.40 3.04 -0.07
CA HIS A 243 -14.78 3.34 -0.49
C HIS A 243 -15.22 2.40 -1.64
N PRO A 244 -16.42 1.78 -1.60
CA PRO A 244 -16.84 0.79 -2.60
C PRO A 244 -16.76 1.27 -4.06
N ASP A 245 -17.08 2.53 -4.32
CA ASP A 245 -17.00 3.11 -5.68
C ASP A 245 -15.55 3.27 -6.15
N ILE A 246 -14.64 3.62 -5.24
CA ILE A 246 -13.21 3.73 -5.54
C ILE A 246 -12.67 2.34 -5.82
N VAL A 247 -12.89 1.38 -4.92
CA VAL A 247 -12.42 0.00 -5.04
C VAL A 247 -12.94 -0.65 -6.33
N SER A 248 -14.25 -0.56 -6.61
CA SER A 248 -14.85 -1.14 -7.80
C SER A 248 -14.37 -0.49 -9.11
N THR A 249 -14.10 0.81 -9.10
CA THR A 249 -13.57 1.53 -10.28
C THR A 249 -12.09 1.25 -10.48
N TYR A 250 -11.32 1.15 -9.39
CA TYR A 250 -9.90 0.86 -9.40
C TYR A 250 -9.61 -0.58 -9.87
N ALA A 251 -10.49 -1.52 -9.51
CA ALA A 251 -10.45 -2.93 -9.92
C ALA A 251 -10.83 -3.18 -11.39
N ARG A 252 -11.22 -2.15 -12.17
CA ARG A 252 -11.60 -2.35 -13.57
C ARG A 252 -10.40 -2.78 -14.42
N THR A 253 -10.55 -3.91 -15.10
CA THR A 253 -9.54 -4.50 -15.99
C THR A 253 -9.70 -4.10 -17.46
N ARG A 254 -10.91 -3.73 -17.90
CA ARG A 254 -11.22 -3.57 -19.32
C ARG A 254 -10.54 -2.34 -19.95
N VAL A 255 -9.48 -2.58 -20.70
CA VAL A 255 -8.67 -1.56 -21.35
C VAL A 255 -8.87 -1.60 -22.87
N ASN A 256 -9.88 -0.88 -23.37
CA ASN A 256 -10.15 -0.84 -24.81
C ASN A 256 -9.36 0.24 -25.56
N THR A 257 -8.57 1.08 -24.86
CA THR A 257 -7.83 2.20 -25.47
C THR A 257 -6.44 2.36 -24.87
N LEU A 258 -5.48 2.89 -25.66
CA LEU A 258 -4.13 3.21 -25.17
C LEU A 258 -4.15 4.18 -23.99
N HIS A 259 -5.05 5.17 -24.00
CA HIS A 259 -5.23 6.09 -22.87
C HIS A 259 -5.59 5.35 -21.58
N LYS A 260 -6.55 4.41 -21.63
CA LYS A 260 -6.90 3.58 -20.47
C LYS A 260 -5.75 2.68 -20.05
N LYS A 261 -4.93 2.21 -21.01
CA LYS A 261 -3.76 1.37 -20.71
C LYS A 261 -2.73 2.15 -19.93
N ASN A 262 -2.40 3.37 -20.38
CA ASN A 262 -1.48 4.25 -19.65
C ASN A 262 -2.03 4.62 -18.28
N LEU A 263 -3.33 4.95 -18.18
CA LEU A 263 -3.95 5.29 -16.91
C LEU A 263 -3.91 4.14 -15.90
N PHE A 264 -4.25 2.92 -16.31
CA PHE A 264 -4.38 1.78 -15.40
C PHE A 264 -3.07 1.03 -15.11
N MET A 265 -2.08 1.13 -15.99
CA MET A 265 -0.83 0.35 -15.88
C MET A 265 0.42 1.20 -15.61
N LEU A 266 0.40 2.49 -15.96
CA LEU A 266 1.55 3.39 -15.80
C LEU A 266 1.27 4.59 -14.88
N GLY A 267 -0.01 4.85 -14.59
CA GLY A 267 -0.45 6.00 -13.80
C GLY A 267 -1.37 5.61 -12.64
N GLU A 268 -1.22 4.42 -12.10
CA GLU A 268 -2.12 3.86 -11.08
C GLU A 268 -2.23 4.75 -9.82
N ASP A 269 -1.11 5.31 -9.35
CA ASP A 269 -1.08 6.24 -8.22
C ASP A 269 -1.86 7.53 -8.53
N ARG A 270 -1.68 8.08 -9.74
CA ARG A 270 -2.44 9.24 -10.22
C ARG A 270 -3.91 8.90 -10.41
N PHE A 271 -4.21 7.69 -10.87
CA PHE A 271 -5.58 7.22 -11.06
C PHE A 271 -6.30 7.10 -9.71
N LEU A 272 -5.67 6.48 -8.70
CA LEU A 272 -6.21 6.40 -7.34
C LEU A 272 -6.41 7.80 -6.74
N THR A 273 -5.43 8.69 -6.89
CA THR A 273 -5.53 10.08 -6.45
C THR A 273 -6.72 10.81 -7.10
N THR A 274 -6.90 10.62 -8.40
CA THR A 274 -8.02 11.19 -9.16
C THR A 274 -9.36 10.64 -8.69
N LEU A 275 -9.45 9.34 -8.37
CA LEU A 275 -10.66 8.74 -7.81
C LEU A 275 -11.00 9.36 -6.45
N LEU A 276 -10.01 9.55 -5.57
CA LEU A 276 -10.22 10.19 -4.27
C LEU A 276 -10.76 11.62 -4.40
N LEU A 277 -10.16 12.44 -5.27
CA LEU A 277 -10.63 13.81 -5.54
C LEU A 277 -12.05 13.82 -6.12
N SER A 278 -12.35 12.90 -7.05
CA SER A 278 -13.66 12.82 -7.68
C SER A 278 -14.75 12.34 -6.71
N THR A 279 -14.45 11.38 -5.84
CA THR A 279 -15.42 10.83 -4.88
C THR A 279 -15.63 11.76 -3.69
N PHE A 280 -14.58 12.48 -3.26
CA PHE A 280 -14.62 13.35 -2.08
C PHE A 280 -14.16 14.78 -2.38
N PRO A 281 -14.90 15.56 -3.19
CA PRO A 281 -14.46 16.88 -3.67
C PRO A 281 -14.37 17.96 -2.58
N ARG A 282 -14.89 17.70 -1.37
CA ARG A 282 -14.80 18.60 -0.21
C ARG A 282 -13.68 18.22 0.76
N ARG A 283 -12.97 17.11 0.50
CA ARG A 283 -11.84 16.64 1.31
C ARG A 283 -10.53 17.09 0.67
N LYS A 284 -9.44 17.05 1.44
CA LYS A 284 -8.15 17.59 1.04
C LYS A 284 -7.14 16.48 0.78
N LEU A 285 -6.36 16.68 -0.28
CA LEU A 285 -5.10 16.00 -0.55
C LEU A 285 -3.97 17.02 -0.46
N ILE A 286 -3.00 16.79 0.43
CA ILE A 286 -1.99 17.79 0.77
C ILE A 286 -0.56 17.27 0.61
N TYR A 287 0.38 18.21 0.58
CA TYR A 287 1.81 17.94 0.58
C TYR A 287 2.42 18.40 1.90
N VAL A 288 3.18 17.52 2.55
CA VAL A 288 3.84 17.78 3.83
C VAL A 288 5.36 17.89 3.60
N PRO A 289 5.90 19.10 3.37
CA PRO A 289 7.32 19.28 3.00
C PRO A 289 8.29 18.87 4.11
N ARG A 290 7.81 18.80 5.36
CA ARG A 290 8.63 18.37 6.51
C ARG A 290 8.76 16.85 6.61
N ALA A 291 7.96 16.07 5.91
CA ALA A 291 8.13 14.63 5.81
C ALA A 291 8.89 14.35 4.51
N PHE A 292 9.98 13.61 4.57
CA PHE A 292 10.76 13.26 3.40
C PHE A 292 11.28 11.81 3.43
N CYS A 293 11.58 11.30 2.24
CA CYS A 293 12.23 10.02 2.01
C CYS A 293 13.34 10.19 0.95
N GLU A 294 14.22 9.21 0.86
CA GLU A 294 15.26 9.12 -0.16
C GLU A 294 15.09 7.84 -0.98
N THR A 295 15.29 7.96 -2.30
CA THR A 295 15.24 6.86 -3.28
C THR A 295 16.43 6.92 -4.23
#